data_AF-A0A4Q8BG96-F1
#
_entry.id   AF-A0A4Q8BG96-F1
#
_cell.length_a   1.000
_cell.length_b   1.000
_cell.length_c   1.000
_cell.angle_alpha   90.00
_cell.angle_beta   90.00
_cell.angle_gamma   90.00
#
_symmetry.space_group_name_H-M   'P 1'
#
loop_
_entity.id
_entity.type
_entity.pdbx_description
1 polymer ?
#
loop_
_entity_poly.entity_id
_entity_poly.type
_entity_poly.pdbx_seq_one_letter_code
_entity_poly.pdbx_strand_id
1 'polypeptide(L)' 'MIHHVLLACPPGSEAASRAFYAGLLGMTEKPKPPALAARGGFGMRRFHTHDPHGNRLELLAPIS' A
#
# COMPACT_ATOMS: atom_id res chain seq x y z
N MET A 1 -10.00 5.73 -17.42
CA MET A 1 -8.69 5.20 -17.00
C MET A 1 -8.58 5.41 -15.49
N ILE A 2 -8.42 4.35 -14.70
CA ILE A 2 -8.30 4.46 -13.25
C ILE A 2 -6.82 4.67 -12.95
N HIS A 3 -6.43 5.82 -12.39
CA HIS A 3 -5.03 6.06 -12.05
C HIS A 3 -4.68 5.59 -10.64
N HIS A 4 -5.69 5.41 -9.79
CA HIS A 4 -5.49 5.15 -8.37
C HIS A 4 -6.67 4.37 -7.77
N VAL A 5 -6.37 3.32 -7.02
CA VAL A 5 -7.31 2.55 -6.21
C VAL A 5 -6.84 2.57 -4.76
N LEU A 6 -7.74 2.88 -3.84
CA LEU A 6 -7.49 2.80 -2.40
C LEU A 6 -8.26 1.61 -1.83
N LEU A 7 -7.56 0.74 -1.10
CA LEU A 7 -8.14 -0.41 -0.40
C LEU A 7 -8.00 -0.22 1.10
N ALA A 8 -9.11 -0.27 1.82
CA ALA A 8 -9.11 -0.41 3.27
C ALA A 8 -8.75 -1.85 3.64
N CYS A 9 -7.90 -2.02 4.64
CA CYS A 9 -7.44 -3.33 5.11
C CYS A 9 -7.57 -3.43 6.64
N PRO A 10 -7.76 -4.64 7.18
CA PRO A 10 -7.67 -4.88 8.62
C PRO A 10 -6.30 -4.48 9.21
N PRO A 11 -6.22 -4.16 10.51
CA PRO A 11 -4.95 -3.97 11.19
C PRO A 11 -4.01 -5.16 11.01
N GLY A 12 -2.71 -4.90 10.78
CA GLY A 12 -1.70 -5.95 10.62
C GLY A 12 -1.66 -6.60 9.23
N SER A 13 -2.46 -6.12 8.27
CA SER A 13 -2.51 -6.70 6.92
C SER A 13 -1.30 -6.40 6.04
N GLU A 14 -0.31 -5.63 6.50
CA GLU A 14 0.80 -5.15 5.68
C GLU A 14 1.66 -6.29 5.14
N ALA A 15 1.97 -7.29 5.97
CA ALA A 15 2.78 -8.43 5.55
C ALA A 15 2.05 -9.28 4.50
N ALA A 16 0.77 -9.59 4.73
CA ALA A 16 -0.07 -10.33 3.79
C ALA A 16 -0.25 -9.56 2.47
N SER A 17 -0.46 -8.25 2.57
CA SER A 17 -0.57 -7.36 1.41
C SER A 17 0.70 -7.35 0.56
N ARG A 18 1.88 -7.22 1.19
CA ARG A 18 3.16 -7.24 0.48
C ARG A 18 3.41 -8.62 -0.16
N ALA A 19 3.12 -9.71 0.55
CA ALA A 19 3.24 -11.06 0.02
C ALA A 19 2.33 -11.30 -1.19
N PHE A 20 1.09 -10.82 -1.16
CA PHE A 20 0.15 -11.00 -2.26
C PHE A 20 0.43 -10.05 -3.43
N TYR A 21 0.40 -8.73 -3.22
CA TYR A 21 0.49 -7.76 -4.31
C TYR A 21 1.90 -7.66 -4.89
N ALA A 22 2.92 -7.51 -4.04
CA ALA A 22 4.30 -7.38 -4.53
C ALA A 22 4.96 -8.74 -4.81
N GLY A 23 4.67 -9.76 -3.99
CA GLY A 23 5.22 -11.10 -4.17
C GLY A 23 4.49 -11.90 -5.24
N LEU A 24 3.23 -12.27 -5.01
CA LEU A 24 2.48 -13.17 -5.88
C LEU A 24 2.07 -12.53 -7.21
N LEU A 25 1.55 -11.31 -7.18
CA LEU A 25 1.09 -10.61 -8.39
C LEU A 25 2.21 -9.84 -9.11
N GLY A 26 3.42 -9.82 -8.55
CA GLY A 26 4.57 -9.13 -9.15
C GLY A 26 4.41 -7.61 -9.28
N MET A 27 3.51 -6.99 -8.51
CA MET A 27 3.37 -5.54 -8.50
C MET A 27 4.60 -4.87 -7.89
N THR A 28 4.91 -3.66 -8.32
CA THR A 28 6.08 -2.95 -7.79
C THR A 28 5.72 -2.16 -6.56
N GLU A 29 6.20 -2.58 -5.38
CA GLU A 29 6.19 -1.73 -4.18
C GLU A 29 7.05 -0.49 -4.39
N LYS A 30 6.50 0.67 -4.02
CA LYS A 30 7.28 1.91 -3.92
C LYS A 30 7.59 2.19 -2.45
N PRO A 31 8.84 2.50 -2.09
CA PRO A 31 9.15 2.92 -0.74
C PRO A 31 8.54 4.30 -0.49
N LYS A 32 7.99 4.49 0.71
CA LYS A 32 7.49 5.79 1.13
C LYS A 32 8.64 6.78 1.24
N PRO A 33 8.54 8.00 0.68
CA PRO A 33 9.58 9.01 0.85
C PRO A 33 9.85 9.28 2.33
N PRO A 34 11.12 9.49 2.76
CA PRO A 34 11.47 9.68 4.17
C PRO A 34 10.65 10.78 4.86
N ALA A 35 10.40 11.91 4.17
CA ALA A 35 9.58 13.02 4.67
C ALA A 35 8.12 12.64 4.97
N LEU A 36 7.62 11.56 4.36
CA LEU A 36 6.27 11.03 4.58
C LEU A 36 6.29 9.79 5.48
N ALA A 37 7.43 9.16 5.74
CA ALA A 37 7.54 7.96 6.57
C ALA A 37 6.90 8.17 7.95
N ALA A 38 7.21 9.29 8.61
CA ALA A 38 6.63 9.70 9.89
C ALA A 38 5.12 10.03 9.83
N ARG A 39 4.59 10.33 8.64
CA ARG A 39 3.19 10.70 8.40
C ARG A 39 2.38 9.49 7.91
N GLY A 40 2.41 8.36 8.60
CA GLY A 40 1.21 7.50 8.56
C GLY A 40 0.03 8.38 8.95
N GLY A 41 -1.10 8.37 8.25
CA GLY A 41 -2.25 9.18 8.69
C GLY A 41 -2.53 8.89 10.17
N PHE A 42 -3.15 9.80 10.92
CA PHE A 42 -3.41 9.58 12.35
C PHE A 42 -4.10 8.22 12.56
N GLY A 43 -3.43 7.28 13.21
CA GLY A 43 -3.93 5.91 13.43
C GLY A 43 -3.81 4.92 12.26
N MET A 44 -3.15 5.26 11.14
CA MET A 44 -3.14 4.44 9.93
C MET A 44 -1.74 4.11 9.40
N ARG A 45 -1.54 2.85 9.03
CA ARG A 45 -0.43 2.36 8.19
C ARG A 45 -0.85 2.32 6.73
N ARG A 46 0.13 2.58 5.85
CA ARG A 46 -0.09 2.60 4.40
C ARG A 46 1.05 1.96 3.64
N PHE A 47 0.68 1.29 2.56
CA PHE A 47 1.55 0.61 1.62
C PHE A 47 1.04 0.91 0.21
N HIS A 48 1.95 1.08 -0.76
CA HIS A 48 1.53 1.33 -2.14
C HIS A 48 2.33 0.51 -3.16
N THR A 49 1.62 0.02 -4.17
CA THR A 49 2.19 -0.71 -5.30
C THR A 49 1.70 -0.12 -6.61
N HIS A 50 2.45 -0.34 -7.68
CA HIS A 50 1.97 -0.11 -9.04
C HIS A 50 1.72 -1.45 -9.74
N ASP A 51 0.58 -1.54 -10.42
CA ASP A 51 0.27 -2.64 -11.32
C ASP A 51 1.04 -2.52 -12.66
N PRO A 52 0.99 -3.54 -13.54
CA PRO A 52 1.66 -3.50 -14.84
C PRO A 52 1.19 -2.38 -15.79
N HIS A 53 0.02 -1.80 -15.53
CA HIS A 53 -0.54 -0.69 -16.30
C HIS A 53 -0.15 0.67 -15.72
N GLY A 54 0.61 0.70 -14.63
CA GLY A 54 1.05 1.92 -13.95
C GLY A 54 0.01 2.51 -13.00
N ASN A 55 -1.08 1.79 -12.70
CA ASN A 55 -2.08 2.26 -11.75
C ASN A 55 -1.55 2.08 -10.34
N ARG A 56 -1.78 3.07 -9.48
CA ARG A 56 -1.42 2.96 -8.07
C ARG A 56 -2.50 2.21 -7.30
N LEU A 57 -2.07 1.24 -6.50
CA LEU A 57 -2.85 0.63 -5.45
C LEU A 57 -2.31 1.11 -4.09
N GLU A 58 -3.11 1.84 -3.32
CA GLU A 58 -2.78 2.28 -1.96
C GLU A 58 -3.61 1.47 -0.94
N LEU A 59 -2.93 0.71 -0.10
CA LEU A 59 -3.52 -0.11 0.95
C LEU A 59 -3.40 0.64 2.27
N LEU A 60 -4.52 0.77 2.98
CA LEU A 60 -4.67 1.56 4.18
C LEU A 60 -5.22 0.69 5.32
N ALA A 61 -4.43 0.47 6.36
CA ALA A 61 -4.79 -0.34 7.52
C ALA A 61 -4.74 0.50 8.80
N PRO A 62 -5.68 0.34 9.75
CA PRO A 62 -5.52 0.93 11.08
C PRO A 62 -4.32 0.32 11.82
N ILE A 63 -3.72 1.09 12.72
CA ILE A 63 -2.60 0.63 13.57
C ILE A 63 -3.10 -0.37 14.63
N SER A 64 -4.32 -0.15 15.15
CA SER A 64 -4.98 -0.91 16.21
C SER A 64 -6.42 -1.24 15.84
#